data_AF-A0A7C7M749-F1
#
_entry.id   AF-A0A7C7M749-F1
#
_cell.length_a   1.000
_cell.length_b   1.000
_cell.length_c   1.000
_cell.angle_alpha   90.00
_cell.angle_beta   90.00
_cell.angle_gamma   90.00
#
_symmetry.space_group_name_H-M   'P 1'
#
loop_
_entity.id
_entity.type
_entity.pdbx_description
1 polymer ?
#
loop_
_entity_poly.entity_id
_entity_poly.type
_entity_poly.pdbx_seq_one_letter_code
_entity_poly.pdbx_strand_id
1 'polypeptide(L)' 'MTHRHPKAILFDLDDTILDYDSVADRSWKQVCDTVSPKLPGLGTQELFTALKEKARWFWSDPDRHLRGRRDLLAARMEVV' A
#
# COMPACT_ATOMS: atom_id res chain seq x y z
N MET A 1 20.40 11.54 -40.86
CA MET A 1 19.08 11.58 -40.21
C MET A 1 19.25 12.28 -38.86
N THR A 2 18.54 13.38 -38.61
CA THR A 2 18.60 14.05 -37.30
C THR A 2 17.66 13.34 -36.34
N HIS A 3 18.22 12.62 -35.37
CA HIS A 3 17.42 12.02 -34.30
C HIS A 3 16.93 13.11 -33.35
N ARG A 4 15.60 13.21 -33.19
CA ARG A 4 15.00 14.05 -32.15
C ARG A 4 14.87 13.23 -30.87
N HIS A 5 15.50 13.70 -29.80
CA HIS A 5 15.31 13.13 -28.47
C HIS A 5 14.02 13.65 -27.81
N PRO A 6 13.41 12.85 -26.91
CA PRO A 6 12.31 13.34 -26.09
C PRO A 6 12.77 14.53 -25.24
N LYS A 7 11.90 15.55 -25.13
CA LYS A 7 12.21 16.78 -24.37
C LYS A 7 12.20 16.56 -22.85
N ALA A 8 11.42 15.60 -22.39
CA ALA A 8 11.30 15.21 -21.00
C ALA A 8 10.78 13.78 -20.91
N ILE A 9 11.07 13.13 -19.78
CA ILE A 9 10.50 11.84 -19.38
C ILE A 9 10.07 12.00 -17.92
N LEU A 10 8.88 11.50 -17.60
CA LEU A 10 8.38 11.42 -16.24
C LEU A 10 8.59 10.00 -15.73
N PHE A 11 9.24 9.89 -14.58
CA PHE A 11 9.36 8.64 -13.84
C PHE A 11 8.57 8.76 -12.56
N ASP A 12 7.80 7.73 -12.25
CA ASP A 12 7.24 7.55 -10.92
C ASP A 12 8.35 7.12 -9.94
N LEU A 13 8.08 7.22 -8.65
CA LEU A 13 9.07 6.91 -7.60
C LEU A 13 8.91 5.47 -7.11
N ASP A 14 7.79 5.20 -6.44
CA ASP A 14 7.53 3.92 -5.79
C ASP A 14 7.24 2.83 -6.83
N ASP A 15 7.81 1.65 -6.63
CA ASP A 15 7.79 0.47 -7.51
C ASP A 15 8.18 0.77 -8.98
N THR A 16 8.89 1.89 -9.19
CA THR A 16 9.50 2.30 -10.46
C THR A 16 10.99 2.57 -10.28
N ILE A 17 11.35 3.41 -9.30
CA ILE A 17 12.75 3.71 -8.91
C ILE A 17 13.08 3.04 -7.56
N LEU A 18 12.16 3.12 -6.60
CA LEU A 18 12.29 2.49 -5.29
C LEU A 18 11.46 1.21 -5.24
N ASP A 19 12.00 0.15 -4.64
CA ASP A 19 11.24 -1.07 -4.37
C ASP A 19 10.50 -0.91 -3.03
N TYR A 20 9.23 -0.53 -3.10
CA TYR A 20 8.36 -0.37 -1.94
C TYR A 20 7.71 -1.70 -1.56
N ASP A 21 7.32 -2.50 -2.55
CA ASP A 21 6.65 -3.79 -2.35
C ASP A 21 7.47 -4.73 -1.44
N SER A 22 8.80 -4.75 -1.55
CA SER A 22 9.63 -5.63 -0.71
C SER A 22 9.68 -5.23 0.77
N VAL A 23 9.36 -3.98 1.12
CA VAL A 23 9.41 -3.47 2.50
C VAL A 23 8.04 -3.32 3.13
N ALA A 24 6.98 -3.17 2.34
CA ALA A 24 5.62 -2.87 2.81
C ALA A 24 5.11 -3.87 3.88
N ASP A 25 5.24 -5.17 3.63
CA ASP A 25 4.76 -6.21 4.55
C ASP A 25 5.55 -6.22 5.87
N ARG A 26 6.86 -6.00 5.80
CA ARG A 26 7.70 -5.89 7.00
C ARG A 26 7.31 -4.69 7.84
N SER A 27 7.08 -3.53 7.22
CA SER A 27 6.65 -2.32 7.89
C SER A 27 5.30 -2.52 8.59
N TRP A 28 4.32 -3.11 7.91
CA TRP A 28 3.02 -3.41 8.50
C TRP A 28 3.11 -4.42 9.65
N LYS A 29 3.96 -5.45 9.51
CA LYS A 29 4.17 -6.41 10.59
C LYS A 29 4.77 -5.73 11.83
N GLN A 30 5.74 -4.83 11.65
CA GLN A 30 6.34 -4.07 12.76
C GLN A 30 5.30 -3.19 13.48
N VAL A 31 4.38 -2.58 12.73
CA VAL A 31 3.24 -1.84 13.31
C VAL A 31 2.35 -2.77 14.12
N CYS A 32 2.00 -3.95 13.58
CA CYS A 32 1.19 -4.94 14.28
C CYS A 32 1.88 -5.41 15.57
N ASP A 33 3.19 -5.69 15.51
CA ASP A 33 4.00 -6.09 16.68
C ASP A 33 3.98 -4.99 17.77
N THR A 34 3.90 -3.72 17.38
CA THR A 34 3.86 -2.57 18.30
C THR A 34 2.48 -2.31 18.90
N VAL A 35 1.41 -2.58 18.14
CA VAL A 35 0.04 -2.21 18.50
C VAL A 35 -0.73 -3.36 19.15
N SER A 36 -0.53 -4.61 18.71
CA SER A 36 -1.27 -5.76 19.24
C SER A 36 -1.16 -5.95 20.75
N PRO A 37 -0.04 -5.65 21.46
CA PRO A 37 0.00 -5.80 22.91
C PRO A 37 -0.97 -4.87 23.66
N LYS A 38 -1.49 -3.84 22.97
CA LYS A 38 -2.47 -2.88 23.50
C LYS A 38 -3.92 -3.30 23.21
N LEU A 39 -4.13 -4.42 22.51
CA LEU A 39 -5.43 -4.93 22.07
C LEU A 39 -5.70 -6.29 22.74
N PRO A 40 -6.43 -6.33 23.88
CA PRO A 40 -6.72 -7.58 24.58
C PRO A 40 -7.47 -8.57 23.67
N GLY A 41 -6.98 -9.81 23.62
CA GLY A 41 -7.63 -10.89 22.88
C GLY A 41 -7.34 -10.93 21.38
N LEU A 42 -6.46 -10.07 20.86
CA LEU A 42 -6.07 -10.07 19.45
C LEU A 42 -4.57 -10.36 19.29
N GLY A 43 -4.24 -11.47 18.63
CA GLY A 43 -2.84 -11.82 18.36
C GLY A 43 -2.22 -10.94 17.28
N THR A 44 -0.90 -10.71 17.32
CA THR A 44 -0.18 -9.97 16.26
C THR A 44 -0.43 -10.57 14.88
N GLN A 45 -0.27 -11.90 14.75
CA GLN A 45 -0.41 -12.56 13.45
C GLN A 45 -1.83 -12.46 12.92
N GLU A 46 -2.83 -12.55 13.82
CA GLU A 46 -4.24 -12.38 13.49
C GLU A 46 -4.53 -10.97 12.99
N LEU A 47 -4.04 -9.95 13.70
CA LEU A 47 -4.13 -8.55 13.27
C LEU A 47 -3.48 -8.32 11.90
N PHE A 48 -2.25 -8.81 11.71
CA PHE A 48 -1.52 -8.66 10.45
C PHE A 48 -2.26 -9.32 9.29
N THR A 49 -2.70 -10.58 9.47
CA THR A 49 -3.48 -11.29 8.44
C THR A 49 -4.76 -10.54 8.10
N ALA A 50 -5.52 -10.09 9.10
CA ALA A 50 -6.77 -9.36 8.88
C ALA A 50 -6.55 -8.06 8.08
N LEU A 51 -5.50 -7.29 8.40
CA LEU A 51 -5.14 -6.09 7.65
C LEU A 51 -4.76 -6.40 6.21
N LYS A 52 -3.95 -7.44 5.96
CA LYS A 52 -3.55 -7.83 4.61
C LYS A 52 -4.72 -8.34 3.78
N GLU A 53 -5.62 -9.11 4.37
CA GLU A 53 -6.83 -9.58 3.70
C GLU A 53 -7.76 -8.43 3.33
N LYS A 54 -7.93 -7.47 4.24
CA LYS A 54 -8.75 -6.28 4.02
C LYS A 54 -8.18 -5.41 2.91
N ALA A 55 -6.89 -5.06 2.99
CA ALA A 55 -6.19 -4.32 1.95
C ALA A 55 -6.30 -5.02 0.59
N ARG A 56 -6.10 -6.34 0.53
CA ARG A 56 -6.27 -7.11 -0.71
C ARG A 56 -7.69 -6.99 -1.25
N TRP A 57 -8.71 -7.15 -0.41
CA TRP A 57 -10.12 -7.05 -0.80
C TRP A 57 -10.46 -5.68 -1.40
N PHE A 58 -9.88 -4.60 -0.88
CA PHE A 58 -10.12 -3.26 -1.43
C PHE A 58 -9.34 -3.02 -2.73
N TRP A 59 -8.03 -3.26 -2.73
CA TRP A 59 -7.16 -2.90 -3.85
C TRP A 59 -7.22 -3.86 -5.05
N SER A 60 -7.76 -5.07 -4.88
CA SER A 60 -7.93 -6.03 -5.99
C SER A 60 -9.13 -5.74 -6.90
N ASP A 61 -10.04 -4.86 -6.49
CA ASP A 61 -11.28 -4.58 -7.22
C ASP A 61 -11.16 -3.33 -8.11
N PRO A 62 -11.49 -3.44 -9.42
CA PRO A 62 -11.33 -2.35 -10.38
C PRO A 62 -12.16 -1.08 -10.12
N ASP A 63 -13.19 -1.14 -9.28
CA ASP A 63 -13.97 0.05 -8.96
C ASP A 63 -13.49 0.69 -7.65
N ARG A 64 -13.22 -0.14 -6.63
CA ARG A 64 -12.66 0.32 -5.34
C ARG A 64 -11.27 0.92 -5.53
N HIS A 65 -10.38 0.24 -6.26
CA HIS A 65 -9.01 0.71 -6.47
C HIS A 65 -8.95 2.07 -7.19
N LEU A 66 -9.90 2.35 -8.10
CA LEU A 66 -9.96 3.56 -8.91
C LEU A 66 -10.42 4.73 -8.05
N ARG A 67 -11.47 4.51 -7.25
CA ARG A 67 -11.93 5.50 -6.26
C ARG A 67 -10.82 5.82 -5.26
N GLY A 68 -10.17 4.80 -4.72
CA GLY A 68 -9.08 4.98 -3.75
C GLY A 68 -7.87 5.72 -4.33
N ARG A 69 -7.48 5.44 -5.57
CA ARG A 69 -6.36 6.14 -6.24
C ARG A 69 -6.69 7.59 -6.61
N ARG A 70 -7.97 7.95 -6.73
CA ARG A 70 -8.41 9.33 -6.99
C ARG A 70 -8.39 10.21 -5.73
N ASP A 71 -8.57 9.60 -4.56
CA ASP A 71 -8.49 10.28 -3.27
C ASP A 71 -7.70 9.42 -2.27
N LEU A 72 -6.36 9.49 -2.39
CA LEU A 72 -5.46 8.74 -1.54
C LEU A 72 -5.53 9.16 -0.06
N LEU A 73 -5.97 10.39 0.23
CA LEU A 73 -6.10 10.84 1.62
C LEU A 73 -7.29 10.13 2.28
N ALA A 74 -8.46 10.14 1.63
CA ALA A 74 -9.62 9.41 2.09
C ALA A 74 -9.34 7.89 2.18
N ALA A 75 -8.71 7.32 1.15
CA ALA A 75 -8.40 5.90 1.10
C ALA A 75 -7.45 5.44 2.21
N ARG A 76 -6.62 6.32 2.78
CA ARG A 76 -5.74 5.99 3.92
C ARG A 76 -6.44 6.09 5.28
N MET A 77 -7.59 6.76 5.36
CA MET A 77 -8.37 6.92 6.59
C MET A 77 -9.53 5.94 6.68
N GLU A 78 -10.09 5.54 5.53
CA GLU A 78 -10.96 4.37 5.48
C GLU A 78 -10.10 3.12 5.73
N VAL A 79 -10.64 2.16 6.50
CA VAL A 79 -10.01 0.84 6.63
C VAL A 79 -10.20 0.11 5.30
N VAL A 80 -9.31 0.39 4.35
CA VAL A 80 -9.17 -0.26 3.04
C VAL A 80 -8.65 -1.67 3.18
#